data_AF-A0A328C2B2-F1
#
_entry.id   AF-A0A328C2B2-F1
#
_cell.length_a   1.000
_cell.length_b   1.000
_cell.length_c   1.000
_cell.angle_alpha   90.00
_cell.angle_beta   90.00
_cell.angle_gamma   90.00
#
_symmetry.space_group_name_H-M   'P 1'
#
loop_
_entity.id
_entity.type
_entity.pdbx_description
1 polymer ?
#
loop_
_entity_poly.entity_id
_entity_poly.type
_entity_poly.pdbx_seq_one_letter_code
_entity_poly.pdbx_strand_id
1 'polypeptide(L)' 'MARSKDRIYDIRTLDRFLREGKITDEDYQAHLDQLPDASEKAATVEAVFEENVLEKDAE' A
#
# COMPACT_ATOMS: atom_id res chain seq x y z
N MET A 1 -10.17 11.76 -9.19
CA MET A 1 -9.38 12.77 -8.44
C MET A 1 -9.07 12.21 -7.05
N ALA A 2 -7.94 11.52 -6.89
CA ALA A 2 -7.54 10.94 -5.60
C ALA A 2 -6.07 11.31 -5.33
N ARG A 3 -5.77 12.56 -4.97
CA ARG A 3 -4.36 13.03 -4.88
C ARG A 3 -4.10 14.17 -3.88
N SER A 4 -4.98 14.44 -2.91
CA SER A 4 -4.71 15.48 -1.89
C SER A 4 -4.62 14.92 -0.47
N LYS A 5 -5.54 14.05 -0.04
CA LYS A 5 -5.54 13.48 1.32
C LYS A 5 -4.36 12.54 1.58
N ASP A 6 -3.99 11.67 0.64
CA ASP A 6 -2.88 10.70 0.83
C ASP A 6 -1.51 11.37 1.02
N ARG A 7 -1.31 12.59 0.49
CA ARG A 7 -0.02 13.28 0.61
C ARG A 7 0.25 13.81 2.01
N ILE A 8 -0.80 13.98 2.81
CA ILE A 8 -0.70 14.45 4.20
C ILE A 8 -0.02 13.37 5.06
N TYR A 9 -0.27 12.11 4.73
CA TYR A 9 0.25 10.93 5.44
C TYR A 9 1.51 10.34 4.78
N ASP A 10 2.11 11.04 3.82
CA ASP A 10 3.47 10.73 3.35
C ASP A 10 4.47 11.01 4.48
N ILE A 11 5.41 10.09 4.71
CA ILE A 11 6.30 10.05 5.89
C ILE A 11 6.94 11.41 6.19
N ARG A 12 7.44 12.09 5.14
CA ARG A 12 8.11 13.40 5.27
C ARG A 12 7.15 14.53 5.65
N THR A 13 5.93 14.49 5.13
CA THR A 13 4.90 15.50 5.39
C THR A 13 4.29 15.29 6.77
N LEU A 14 4.08 14.02 7.15
CA LEU A 14 3.57 13.61 8.44
C LEU A 14 4.49 14.03 9.58
N ASP A 15 5.78 13.68 9.52
CA ASP A 15 6.76 14.07 10.56
C ASP A 15 6.84 15.60 10.72
N ARG A 16 6.79 16.34 9.60
CA ARG A 16 6.71 17.80 9.65
C ARG A 16 5.43 18.29 10.32
N PHE A 17 4.27 17.71 9.98
CA PHE A 17 2.99 18.14 10.53
C PHE A 17 2.79 17.76 12.00
N LEU A 18 3.34 16.64 12.45
CA LEU A 18 3.42 16.28 13.86
C LEU A 18 4.28 17.29 14.64
N ARG A 19 5.46 17.65 14.11
CA ARG A 19 6.33 18.67 14.72
C ARG A 19 5.70 20.06 14.74
N GLU A 20 4.94 20.41 13.71
CA GLU A 20 4.22 21.69 13.59
C GLU A 20 2.88 21.70 14.36
N GLY A 21 2.46 20.57 14.96
CA GLY A 21 1.19 20.45 15.68
C GLY A 21 -0.06 20.53 14.79
N LYS A 22 0.08 20.30 13.48
CA LYS A 22 -1.01 20.32 12.49
C LYS A 22 -1.78 19.00 12.43
N ILE A 23 -1.17 17.94 12.93
CA ILE A 23 -1.74 16.60 13.10
C ILE A 23 -1.39 16.19 14.52
N THR A 24 -2.37 15.63 15.23
CA THR A 24 -2.12 15.00 16.53
C THR A 24 -1.79 13.52 16.33
N ASP A 25 -1.12 12.91 17.30
CA ASP A 25 -0.88 11.47 17.30
C ASP A 25 -2.20 10.68 17.22
N GLU A 26 -3.26 11.21 17.85
CA GLU A 26 -4.62 10.63 17.81
C GLU A 26 -5.21 10.65 16.40
N ASP A 27 -5.08 11.76 15.67
CA ASP A 27 -5.55 11.87 14.28
C ASP A 27 -4.80 10.90 13.36
N TYR A 28 -3.49 10.74 13.58
CA TYR A 28 -2.68 9.80 12.82
C TYR A 28 -3.11 8.35 13.09
N GLN A 29 -3.34 8.00 14.35
CA GLN A 29 -3.79 6.67 14.73
C GLN A 29 -5.17 6.35 14.14
N ALA A 30 -6.11 7.30 14.20
CA ALA A 30 -7.43 7.14 13.59
C ALA A 30 -7.36 6.96 12.06
N HIS A 31 -6.37 7.57 11.40
CA HIS A 31 -6.12 7.33 9.97
C HIS A 31 -5.61 5.91 9.71
N LEU A 32 -4.69 5.40 10.54
CA LEU A 32 -4.19 4.04 10.43
C LEU A 32 -5.28 3.00 10.64
N ASP A 33 -6.17 3.21 11.62
CA ASP A 33 -7.27 2.29 11.91
C ASP A 33 -8.32 2.22 10.79
N GLN A 34 -8.42 3.26 9.95
CA GLN A 34 -9.30 3.30 8.77
C GLN A 34 -8.69 2.62 7.54
N LEU A 35 -7.39 2.31 7.55
CA LEU A 35 -6.76 1.66 6.41
C LEU A 35 -7.18 0.18 6.37
N PRO A 36 -7.62 -0.31 5.20
CA PRO A 36 -7.96 -1.72 5.06
C PRO A 36 -6.71 -2.56 5.32
N ASP A 37 -6.85 -3.61 6.11
CA ASP A 37 -5.75 -4.51 6.41
C ASP A 37 -5.24 -5.12 5.08
N ALA A 38 -3.94 -5.00 4.84
CA ALA A 38 -3.32 -5.48 3.61
C ALA A 38 -3.51 -7.00 3.44
N SER A 39 -3.70 -7.72 4.55
CA SER A 39 -4.00 -9.15 4.56
C SER A 39 -5.35 -9.50 3.93
N GLU A 40 -6.35 -8.61 4.00
CA GLU A 40 -7.67 -8.84 3.40
C GLU A 40 -7.66 -8.73 1.86
N LYS A 41 -6.62 -8.09 1.29
CA LYS A 41 -6.45 -7.91 -0.17
C LYS A 41 -5.45 -8.89 -0.78
N ALA A 42 -4.98 -9.87 -0.02
CA ALA A 42 -4.07 -10.88 -0.54
C ALA A 42 -4.80 -11.77 -1.56
N ALA A 43 -4.61 -11.49 -2.86
CA ALA A 43 -5.03 -12.40 -3.90
C ALA A 43 -4.17 -13.66 -3.83
N THR A 44 -4.78 -14.83 -3.64
CA THR A 44 -4.12 -16.12 -3.77
C THR A 44 -3.68 -16.28 -5.23
N VAL A 45 -2.39 -16.06 -5.49
CA VAL A 45 -1.80 -16.31 -6.81
C VAL A 45 -1.48 -17.80 -6.89
N GLU A 46 -2.32 -18.55 -7.59
CA GLU A 46 -2.02 -19.94 -7.96
C GLU A 46 -1.12 -19.94 -9.19
N ALA A 47 0.15 -20.30 -9.00
CA ALA A 47 1.08 -20.49 -10.11
C ALA A 47 0.89 -21.90 -10.67
N VAL A 48 0.39 -22.00 -11.90
CA VAL A 48 0.37 -23.27 -12.64
C VAL A 48 1.76 -23.46 -13.25
N PHE A 49 2.47 -24.50 -12.81
CA PHE A 49 3.72 -24.90 -13.44
C PHE A 49 3.40 -25.67 -14.73
N GLU A 50 3.67 -25.05 -15.87
CA GLU A 50 3.70 -25.77 -17.15
C GLU A 50 5.08 -26.39 -17.33
N GLU A 51 5.13 -27.71 -17.51
CA GLU A 51 6.34 -28.44 -17.90
C GLU A 51 6.58 -28.25 -19.41
N ASN A 52 7.84 -28.03 -19.83
CA ASN A 52 8.28 -27.83 -21.22
C ASN A 52 8.01 -26.45 -21.88
N VAL A 53 7.99 -25.35 -21.10
CA VAL A 53 7.87 -23.98 -21.65
C VAL A 53 9.00 -23.59 -22.62
N LEU A 54 10.18 -24.20 -22.50
CA LEU A 54 11.36 -23.88 -23.31
C LEU A 54 11.41 -24.60 -24.68
N GLU A 55 10.58 -25.60 -24.93
CA GLU A 55 10.64 -26.40 -26.16
C GLU A 55 9.70 -25.87 -27.27
N LYS A 56 8.86 -24.87 -26.97
CA LYS A 56 7.80 -24.38 -27.86
C LYS A 56 8.26 -23.39 -28.94
N ASP A 57 9.48 -22.87 -28.86
CA ASP A 57 10.02 -21.87 -29.79
C ASP A 57 10.93 -22.46 -30.87
N ALA A 58 10.93 -23.79 -31.04
CA ALA A 58 11.73 -24.50 -32.04
C ALA A 58 10.86 -25.09 -33.17
N GLU A 59 10.16 -24.24 -33.93
CA GLU A 59 9.64 -24.60 -35.26
C GLU A 59 9.65 -23.41 -36.23
#